data_AF-A0ABD5SYC4-F1
#
_entry.id   AF-A0ABD5SYC4-F1
#
_cell.length_a   1.000
_cell.length_b   1.000
_cell.length_c   1.000
_cell.angle_alpha   90.00
_cell.angle_beta   90.00
_cell.angle_gamma   90.00
#
_symmetry.space_group_name_H-M   'P 1'
#
loop_
_entity.id
_entity.type
_entity.pdbx_description
1 polymer ?
#
loop_
_entity_poly.entity_id
_entity_poly.type
_entity_poly.pdbx_seq_one_letter_code
_entity_poly.pdbx_strand_id
1 'polypeptide(L)'
;GDYVATVAVGSVSPALLPALVFVVAGLIAFSTGTSWGTMGIVTPIAIPIAWEISGGGAAGHTLVAAMVGVIFSGAIFGDHSSPISDTTVLSATFTGADLIDHVRTQIYYAVTVAVVVVLLLVVWGHTRVTPLALLPLGALLLAGLVYVLSEVDAARRGIDPVSVRESQTDDDDAVVVAGTEQDD
;
A
#
# COMPACT_ATOMS: atom_id res chain seq x y z
N GLY A 1 -11.81 -17.13 15.83
CA GLY A 1 -11.80 -15.80 16.44
C GLY A 1 -11.48 -15.90 17.90
N ASP A 2 -12.37 -16.52 18.67
CA ASP A 2 -12.39 -16.45 20.13
C ASP A 2 -11.09 -16.88 20.81
N TYR A 3 -10.47 -17.99 20.39
CA TYR A 3 -9.17 -18.42 20.93
C TYR A 3 -8.04 -17.41 20.68
N VAL A 4 -8.02 -16.77 19.51
CA VAL A 4 -6.99 -15.75 19.20
C VAL A 4 -7.28 -14.47 19.97
N ALA A 5 -8.56 -14.13 20.18
CA ALA A 5 -8.96 -12.99 20.99
C ALA A 5 -8.52 -13.14 22.44
N THR A 6 -8.73 -14.31 23.06
CA THR A 6 -8.31 -14.54 24.45
C THR A 6 -6.79 -14.48 24.64
N VAL A 7 -6.00 -14.92 23.65
CA VAL A 7 -4.53 -14.81 23.68
C VAL A 7 -4.05 -13.38 23.40
N ALA A 8 -4.71 -12.66 22.50
CA ALA A 8 -4.34 -11.29 22.15
C ALA A 8 -4.63 -10.30 23.28
N VAL A 9 -5.71 -10.52 24.04
CA VAL A 9 -6.05 -9.74 25.24
C VAL A 9 -4.95 -9.90 26.29
N GLY A 10 -4.19 -8.83 26.51
CA GLY A 10 -3.04 -8.79 27.43
C GLY A 10 -1.66 -8.92 26.76
N SER A 11 -1.60 -9.39 25.52
CA SER A 11 -0.35 -9.56 24.74
C SER A 11 -0.15 -8.45 23.71
N VAL A 12 -1.24 -7.90 23.17
CA VAL A 12 -1.22 -6.87 22.10
C VAL A 12 -1.92 -5.62 22.59
N SER A 13 -1.30 -4.46 22.41
CA SER A 13 -1.96 -3.18 22.68
C SER A 13 -3.10 -2.94 21.67
N PRO A 14 -4.32 -2.56 22.12
CA PRO A 14 -5.40 -2.18 21.22
C PRO A 14 -5.00 -1.09 20.21
N ALA A 15 -4.05 -0.22 20.57
CA ALA A 15 -3.54 0.84 19.71
C ALA A 15 -2.75 0.30 18.51
N LEU A 16 -2.09 -0.85 18.64
CA LEU A 16 -1.25 -1.44 17.58
C LEU A 16 -2.00 -2.47 16.73
N LEU A 17 -3.15 -2.95 17.22
CA LEU A 17 -3.94 -3.99 16.55
C LEU A 17 -4.26 -3.66 15.08
N PRO A 18 -4.72 -2.43 14.72
CA PRO A 18 -4.97 -2.10 13.31
C PRO A 18 -3.71 -2.23 12.45
N ALA A 19 -2.59 -1.63 12.88
CA ALA A 19 -1.34 -1.70 12.12
C ALA A 19 -0.86 -3.15 11.93
N LEU A 20 -0.99 -3.99 12.96
CA LEU A 20 -0.63 -5.40 12.88
C LEU A 20 -1.51 -6.15 11.86
N VAL A 21 -2.83 -5.95 11.93
CA VAL A 21 -3.75 -6.64 11.02
C VAL A 21 -3.60 -6.16 9.58
N PHE A 22 -3.28 -4.89 9.34
CA PHE A 22 -2.91 -4.38 8.02
C PHE A 22 -1.76 -5.21 7.42
N VAL A 23 -0.67 -5.36 8.17
CA VAL A 23 0.54 -6.08 7.72
C VAL A 23 0.25 -7.56 7.52
N VAL A 24 -0.44 -8.21 8.45
CA VAL A 24 -0.79 -9.63 8.34
C VAL A 24 -1.71 -9.89 7.15
N ALA A 25 -2.75 -9.08 6.95
CA ALA A 25 -3.63 -9.20 5.79
C ALA A 25 -2.86 -8.96 4.49
N GLY A 26 -1.99 -7.96 4.45
CA GLY A 26 -1.11 -7.70 3.30
C GLY A 26 -0.21 -8.86 2.95
N LEU A 27 0.45 -9.46 3.94
CA LEU A 27 1.34 -10.62 3.71
C LEU A 27 0.57 -11.85 3.24
N ILE A 28 -0.60 -12.11 3.81
CA ILE A 28 -1.48 -13.20 3.38
C ILE A 28 -1.93 -12.99 1.92
N ALA A 29 -2.42 -11.80 1.59
CA ALA A 29 -2.89 -11.49 0.24
C ALA A 29 -1.74 -11.50 -0.78
N PHE A 30 -0.57 -10.99 -0.42
CA PHE A 30 0.61 -11.05 -1.27
C PHE A 30 1.04 -12.49 -1.55
N SER A 31 1.01 -13.35 -0.53
CA SER A 31 1.44 -14.75 -0.64
C SER A 31 0.42 -15.64 -1.32
N THR A 32 -0.86 -15.30 -1.26
CA THR A 32 -1.96 -16.07 -1.85
C THR A 32 -2.43 -15.53 -3.20
N GLY A 33 -2.10 -14.28 -3.53
CA GLY A 33 -2.55 -13.60 -4.75
C GLY A 33 -4.05 -13.33 -4.78
N THR A 34 -4.71 -13.19 -3.63
CA THR A 34 -6.16 -12.93 -3.57
C THR A 34 -6.56 -11.96 -2.47
N SER A 35 -7.27 -10.91 -2.86
CA SER A 35 -7.89 -9.93 -1.95
C SER A 35 -9.11 -10.50 -1.24
N TRP A 36 -10.11 -10.97 -1.98
CA TRP A 36 -11.37 -11.48 -1.41
C TRP A 36 -11.18 -12.71 -0.52
N GLY A 37 -10.28 -13.63 -0.89
CA GLY A 37 -9.93 -14.78 -0.05
C GLY A 37 -9.36 -14.33 1.29
N THR A 38 -8.43 -13.37 1.27
CA THR A 38 -7.82 -12.77 2.46
C THR A 38 -8.85 -12.06 3.34
N MET A 39 -9.73 -11.24 2.75
CA MET A 39 -10.81 -10.58 3.49
C MET A 39 -11.72 -11.62 4.17
N GLY A 40 -12.05 -12.71 3.46
CA GLY A 40 -12.88 -13.79 3.98
C GLY A 40 -12.28 -14.53 5.18
N ILE A 41 -10.96 -14.77 5.20
CA ILE A 41 -10.31 -15.47 6.31
C ILE A 41 -9.92 -14.55 7.47
N VAL A 42 -9.53 -13.30 7.20
CA VAL A 42 -9.05 -12.37 8.24
C VAL A 42 -10.23 -11.76 9.01
N THR A 43 -11.33 -11.40 8.34
CA THR A 43 -12.50 -10.77 8.98
C THR A 43 -13.07 -11.55 10.18
N PRO A 44 -13.39 -12.85 10.09
CA PRO A 44 -13.96 -13.60 11.22
C PRO A 44 -12.97 -13.82 12.38
N ILE A 45 -11.70 -13.44 12.20
CA ILE A 45 -10.67 -13.49 13.24
C ILE A 45 -10.48 -12.10 13.85
N ALA A 46 -10.22 -11.10 13.01
CA ALA A 46 -9.85 -9.76 13.43
C ALA A 46 -10.99 -8.96 14.06
N ILE A 47 -12.24 -9.13 13.56
CA ILE A 47 -13.39 -8.38 14.07
C ILE A 47 -13.75 -8.77 15.51
N PRO A 48 -13.85 -10.06 15.89
CA PRO A 48 -14.05 -10.44 17.29
C PRO A 48 -12.93 -9.96 18.21
N ILE A 49 -11.66 -10.06 17.79
CA ILE A 49 -10.51 -9.59 18.58
C ILE A 49 -10.66 -8.09 18.87
N ALA A 50 -11.03 -7.30 17.87
CA ALA A 50 -11.21 -5.87 18.01
C ALA A 50 -12.35 -5.51 18.99
N TRP A 51 -13.46 -6.25 18.93
CA TRP A 51 -14.57 -6.07 19.85
C TRP A 51 -14.19 -6.39 21.30
N GLU A 52 -13.58 -7.55 21.53
CA GLU A 52 -13.23 -8.02 22.87
C GLU A 52 -12.13 -7.15 23.51
N ILE A 53 -11.06 -6.84 22.75
CA ILE A 53 -9.91 -6.11 23.30
C ILE A 53 -10.21 -4.65 23.63
N SER A 54 -11.25 -4.09 23.01
CA SER A 54 -11.70 -2.72 23.27
C SER A 54 -12.65 -2.61 24.45
N GLY A 55 -13.14 -3.73 24.99
CA GLY A 55 -14.18 -3.77 26.02
C GLY A 55 -15.58 -3.41 25.51
N GLY A 56 -15.79 -3.44 24.18
CA GLY A 56 -17.06 -3.11 23.55
C GLY A 56 -17.46 -1.63 23.65
N GLY A 57 -18.77 -1.36 23.62
CA GLY A 57 -19.32 0.00 23.67
C GLY A 57 -18.90 0.88 22.49
N ALA A 58 -18.86 2.20 22.68
CA ALA A 58 -18.50 3.12 21.61
C ALA A 58 -17.08 2.89 21.08
N ALA A 59 -16.12 2.61 21.96
CA ALA A 59 -14.73 2.32 21.59
C ALA A 59 -14.61 1.06 20.72
N GLY A 60 -15.39 0.02 21.02
CA GLY A 60 -15.44 -1.18 20.20
C GLY A 60 -16.03 -0.96 18.83
N HIS A 61 -17.11 -0.19 18.70
CA HIS A 61 -17.64 0.18 17.38
C HIS A 61 -16.62 0.96 16.54
N THR A 62 -15.93 1.92 17.14
CA THR A 62 -14.88 2.68 16.47
C THR A 62 -13.72 1.78 16.01
N LEU A 63 -13.25 0.87 16.87
CA LEU A 63 -12.15 -0.03 16.53
C LEU A 63 -12.58 -1.04 15.45
N VAL A 64 -13.75 -1.64 15.58
CA VAL A 64 -14.31 -2.56 14.57
C VAL A 64 -14.43 -1.88 13.20
N ALA A 65 -14.94 -0.64 13.15
CA ALA A 65 -15.03 0.12 11.90
C ALA A 65 -13.64 0.35 11.26
N ALA A 66 -12.65 0.72 12.07
CA ALA A 66 -11.27 0.85 11.58
C ALA A 66 -10.70 -0.48 11.07
N MET A 67 -10.97 -1.57 11.78
CA MET A 67 -10.50 -2.90 11.41
C MET A 67 -11.07 -3.38 10.08
N VAL A 68 -12.34 -3.10 9.78
CA VAL A 68 -12.92 -3.40 8.46
C VAL A 68 -12.14 -2.69 7.35
N GLY A 69 -11.91 -1.38 7.49
CA GLY A 69 -11.15 -0.61 6.51
C GLY A 69 -9.72 -1.15 6.33
N VAL A 70 -9.06 -1.47 7.44
CA VAL A 70 -7.68 -1.96 7.45
C VAL A 70 -7.54 -3.35 6.82
N ILE A 71 -8.48 -4.26 7.07
CA ILE A 71 -8.49 -5.58 6.45
C ILE A 71 -8.60 -5.44 4.93
N PHE A 72 -9.48 -4.55 4.47
CA PHE A 72 -9.67 -4.30 3.04
C PHE A 72 -8.42 -3.68 2.43
N SER A 73 -7.85 -2.65 3.06
CA SER A 73 -6.64 -2.00 2.58
C SER A 73 -5.45 -2.96 2.52
N GLY A 74 -5.25 -3.80 3.55
CA GLY A 74 -4.18 -4.79 3.58
C GLY A 74 -4.35 -5.85 2.50
N ALA A 75 -5.56 -6.40 2.36
CA ALA A 75 -5.86 -7.41 1.35
C ALA A 75 -5.65 -6.88 -0.08
N ILE A 76 -6.10 -5.65 -0.37
CA ILE A 76 -5.90 -5.01 -1.69
C ILE A 76 -4.41 -4.73 -1.95
N PHE A 77 -3.70 -4.20 -0.95
CA PHE A 77 -2.26 -3.94 -1.05
C PHE A 77 -1.47 -5.20 -1.45
N GLY A 78 -1.72 -6.32 -0.76
CA GLY A 78 -1.00 -7.56 -1.02
C GLY A 78 -1.34 -8.15 -2.39
N ASP A 79 -2.62 -8.21 -2.75
CA ASP A 79 -3.10 -8.77 -4.02
C ASP A 79 -2.51 -8.03 -5.23
N HIS A 80 -2.61 -6.70 -5.23
CA HIS A 80 -2.13 -5.83 -6.32
C HIS A 80 -0.60 -5.87 -6.53
N SER A 81 0.16 -6.20 -5.49
CA SER A 81 1.63 -6.30 -5.60
C SER A 81 2.12 -7.74 -5.74
N SER A 82 1.23 -8.74 -5.75
CA SER A 82 1.60 -10.16 -5.81
C SER A 82 1.91 -10.61 -7.24
N PRO A 83 3.02 -11.35 -7.48
CA PRO A 83 3.32 -11.92 -8.79
C PRO A 83 2.43 -13.10 -9.18
N ILE A 84 1.68 -13.67 -8.24
CA ILE A 84 0.79 -14.82 -8.49
C ILE A 84 -0.69 -14.44 -8.55
N SER A 85 -1.01 -13.15 -8.39
CA SER A 85 -2.40 -12.67 -8.46
C SER A 85 -2.90 -12.63 -9.90
N ASP A 86 -4.13 -13.13 -10.12
CA ASP A 86 -4.83 -13.02 -11.40
C ASP A 86 -4.97 -11.56 -11.84
N THR A 87 -5.20 -10.63 -10.90
CA THR A 87 -5.34 -9.20 -11.19
C THR A 87 -4.03 -8.62 -11.71
N THR A 88 -2.91 -9.02 -11.10
CA THR A 88 -1.57 -8.59 -11.50
C THR A 88 -1.18 -9.16 -12.87
N VAL A 89 -1.46 -10.45 -13.09
CA VAL A 89 -1.21 -11.12 -14.39
C VAL A 89 -2.01 -10.46 -15.51
N LEU A 90 -3.29 -10.19 -15.29
CA LEU A 90 -4.14 -9.50 -16.26
C LEU A 90 -3.66 -8.07 -16.51
N SER A 91 -3.28 -7.34 -15.45
CA SER A 91 -2.76 -5.96 -15.58
C SER A 91 -1.46 -5.89 -16.37
N ALA A 92 -0.52 -6.80 -16.12
CA ALA A 92 0.71 -6.92 -16.91
C ALA A 92 0.41 -7.23 -18.38
N THR A 93 -0.50 -8.18 -18.63
CA THR A 93 -0.92 -8.57 -19.99
C THR A 93 -1.55 -7.40 -20.75
N PHE A 94 -2.46 -6.64 -20.14
CA PHE A 94 -3.11 -5.50 -20.78
C PHE A 94 -2.18 -4.31 -21.02
N THR A 95 -1.13 -4.16 -20.20
CA THR A 95 -0.12 -3.11 -20.37
C THR A 95 1.03 -3.52 -21.29
N GLY A 96 1.08 -4.78 -21.73
CA GLY A 96 2.17 -5.31 -22.54
C GLY A 96 3.50 -5.40 -21.78
N ALA A 97 3.47 -5.32 -20.45
CA ALA A 97 4.66 -5.38 -19.60
C ALA A 97 5.02 -6.84 -19.26
N ASP A 98 6.31 -7.11 -19.07
CA ASP A 98 6.73 -8.33 -18.40
C ASP A 98 6.13 -8.38 -16.97
N LEU A 99 5.65 -9.55 -16.55
CA LEU A 99 4.99 -9.73 -15.26
C LEU A 99 5.89 -9.31 -14.09
N ILE A 100 7.16 -9.71 -14.12
CA ILE A 100 8.09 -9.42 -13.03
C ILE A 100 8.44 -7.94 -13.02
N ASP A 101 8.59 -7.31 -14.18
CA ASP A 101 8.82 -5.87 -14.26
C ASP A 101 7.60 -5.07 -13.76
N HIS A 102 6.38 -5.48 -14.13
CA HIS A 102 5.16 -4.90 -13.61
C HIS A 102 5.11 -4.99 -12.07
N VAL A 103 5.25 -6.20 -11.52
CA VAL A 103 5.25 -6.42 -10.06
C VAL A 103 6.33 -5.60 -9.36
N ARG A 104 7.54 -5.57 -9.93
CA ARG A 104 8.66 -4.83 -9.38
C ARG A 104 8.37 -3.34 -9.30
N THR A 105 7.73 -2.75 -10.30
CA THR A 105 7.30 -1.35 -10.21
C THR A 105 6.20 -1.16 -9.16
N GLN A 106 5.19 -2.03 -9.13
CA GLN A 106 4.07 -1.92 -8.18
C GLN A 106 4.52 -2.05 -6.73
N ILE A 107 5.43 -2.96 -6.40
CA ILE A 107 5.85 -3.18 -5.01
C ILE A 107 6.55 -1.95 -4.41
N TYR A 108 7.32 -1.19 -5.21
CA TYR A 108 7.95 0.04 -4.73
C TYR A 108 6.91 1.10 -4.34
N TYR A 109 5.89 1.33 -5.17
CA TYR A 109 4.81 2.25 -4.85
C TYR A 109 3.96 1.75 -3.69
N ALA A 110 3.59 0.47 -3.72
CA ALA A 110 2.74 -0.15 -2.71
C ALA A 110 3.38 -0.10 -1.32
N VAL A 111 4.67 -0.44 -1.20
CA VAL A 111 5.41 -0.40 0.08
C VAL A 111 5.53 1.04 0.60
N THR A 112 5.75 2.02 -0.28
CA THR A 112 5.80 3.45 0.10
C THR A 112 4.49 3.89 0.75
N VAL A 113 3.35 3.52 0.14
CA VAL A 113 2.01 3.80 0.71
C VAL A 113 1.80 3.02 2.02
N ALA A 114 2.19 1.74 2.06
CA ALA A 114 2.04 0.89 3.23
C ALA A 114 2.77 1.45 4.47
N VAL A 115 3.96 2.00 4.29
CA VAL A 115 4.71 2.67 5.38
C VAL A 115 3.92 3.84 5.94
N VAL A 116 3.37 4.71 5.09
CA VAL A 116 2.57 5.85 5.53
C VAL A 116 1.29 5.38 6.25
N VAL A 117 0.61 4.37 5.71
CA VAL A 117 -0.60 3.79 6.33
C VAL A 117 -0.28 3.24 7.72
N VAL A 118 0.78 2.45 7.88
CA VAL A 118 1.19 1.89 9.18
C VAL A 118 1.48 3.02 10.18
N LEU A 119 2.21 4.05 9.78
CA LEU A 119 2.49 5.20 10.65
C LEU A 119 1.21 5.90 11.10
N LEU A 120 0.28 6.17 10.18
CA LEU A 120 -1.00 6.80 10.51
C LEU A 120 -1.87 5.92 11.41
N LEU A 121 -1.87 4.60 11.22
CA LEU A 121 -2.61 3.67 12.07
C LEU A 121 -2.05 3.62 13.49
N VAL A 122 -0.73 3.67 13.66
CA VAL A 122 -0.10 3.76 14.98
C VAL A 122 -0.44 5.08 15.66
N VAL A 123 -0.34 6.21 14.94
CA VAL A 123 -0.73 7.53 15.45
C VAL A 123 -2.20 7.54 15.86
N TRP A 124 -3.09 7.02 15.00
CA TRP A 124 -4.52 6.91 15.29
C TRP A 124 -4.79 6.03 16.52
N GLY A 125 -4.12 4.89 16.64
CA GLY A 125 -4.28 3.97 17.76
C GLY A 125 -3.93 4.58 19.11
N HIS A 126 -2.88 5.42 19.16
CA HIS A 126 -2.45 6.08 20.40
C HIS A 126 -3.21 7.37 20.71
N THR A 127 -3.52 8.17 19.70
CA THR A 127 -4.08 9.52 19.91
C THR A 127 -5.59 9.57 19.78
N ARG A 128 -6.19 8.60 19.07
CA ARG A 128 -7.60 8.58 18.67
C ARG A 128 -8.09 9.86 17.98
N VAL A 129 -7.18 10.56 17.30
CA VAL A 129 -7.52 11.72 16.46
C VAL A 129 -8.51 11.31 15.37
N THR A 130 -9.45 12.19 15.06
CA THR A 130 -10.47 11.93 14.04
C THR A 130 -9.82 11.59 12.70
N PRO A 131 -10.25 10.51 12.02
CA PRO A 131 -9.70 10.12 10.72
C PRO A 131 -9.67 11.26 9.69
N LEU A 132 -10.66 12.15 9.71
CA LEU A 132 -10.73 13.33 8.84
C LEU A 132 -9.52 14.27 8.95
N ALA A 133 -8.88 14.36 10.12
CA ALA A 133 -7.66 15.15 10.30
C ALA A 133 -6.40 14.39 9.84
N LEU A 134 -6.42 13.06 9.95
CA LEU A 134 -5.30 12.22 9.50
C LEU A 134 -5.23 12.07 7.99
N LEU A 135 -6.34 12.19 7.27
CA LEU A 135 -6.37 12.12 5.81
C LEU A 135 -5.51 13.18 5.11
N PRO A 136 -5.66 14.50 5.36
CA PRO A 136 -4.81 15.51 4.73
C PRO A 136 -3.35 15.39 5.18
N LEU A 137 -3.10 15.05 6.45
CA LEU A 137 -1.76 14.78 6.94
C LEU A 137 -1.12 13.60 6.18
N GLY A 138 -1.88 12.53 5.98
CA GLY A 138 -1.43 11.36 5.23
C GLY A 138 -1.11 11.67 3.77
N ALA A 139 -1.93 12.47 3.11
CA ALA A 139 -1.66 12.92 1.74
C ALA A 139 -0.37 13.75 1.65
N LEU A 140 -0.15 14.68 2.60
CA LEU A 140 1.07 15.48 2.68
C LEU A 140 2.31 14.62 2.98
N LEU A 141 2.20 13.68 3.92
CA LEU A 141 3.28 12.74 4.26
C LEU A 141 3.64 11.85 3.07
N LEU A 142 2.64 11.35 2.34
CA LEU A 142 2.86 10.53 1.15
C LEU A 142 3.53 11.36 0.04
N ALA A 143 3.03 12.55 -0.26
CA ALA A 143 3.63 13.43 -1.26
C ALA A 143 5.07 13.82 -0.89
N GLY A 144 5.31 14.16 0.37
CA GLY A 144 6.65 14.46 0.89
C GLY A 144 7.59 13.27 0.81
N LEU A 145 7.13 12.08 1.20
CA LEU A 145 7.92 10.84 1.11
C LEU A 145 8.28 10.51 -0.33
N VAL A 146 7.33 10.60 -1.26
CA VAL A 146 7.57 10.38 -2.69
C VAL A 146 8.58 11.38 -3.23
N TYR A 147 8.44 12.67 -2.90
CA TYR A 147 9.38 13.70 -3.36
C TYR A 147 10.80 13.47 -2.80
N VAL A 148 10.92 13.11 -1.53
CA VAL A 148 12.22 12.77 -0.91
C VAL A 148 12.85 11.54 -1.57
N LEU A 149 12.07 10.47 -1.79
CA LEU A 149 12.57 9.27 -2.47
C LEU A 149 12.99 9.58 -3.92
N SER A 150 12.22 10.42 -4.61
CA SER A 150 12.54 10.89 -5.97
C SER A 150 13.84 11.68 -6.00
N GLU A 151 14.02 12.65 -5.10
CA GLU A 151 15.22 13.49 -5.04
C GLU A 151 16.46 12.64 -4.70
N VAL A 152 16.32 11.69 -3.78
CA VAL A 152 17.39 10.76 -3.41
C VAL A 152 17.77 9.84 -4.58
N ASP A 153 16.80 9.33 -5.34
CA ASP A 153 17.08 8.50 -6.52
C ASP A 153 17.73 9.33 -7.65
N ALA A 154 17.25 10.56 -7.90
CA ALA A 154 17.84 11.48 -8.86
C ALA A 154 19.30 11.80 -8.51
N ALA A 155 19.57 12.15 -7.25
CA ALA A 155 20.92 12.41 -6.75
C ALA A 155 21.85 11.18 -6.88
N ARG A 156 21.33 9.97 -6.66
CA ARG A 156 22.10 8.72 -6.82
C ARG A 156 22.45 8.43 -8.28
N ARG A 157 21.62 8.85 -9.22
CA ARG A 157 21.81 8.62 -10.66
C ARG A 157 22.52 9.78 -11.36
N GLY A 158 22.82 10.87 -10.66
CA GLY A 158 23.42 12.08 -11.23
C GLY A 158 22.51 12.74 -12.26
N ILE A 159 21.19 12.61 -12.12
CA ILE A 159 20.20 13.20 -13.02
C ILE A 159 19.75 14.52 -12.39
N ASP A 160 20.04 15.64 -13.06
CA ASP A 160 19.51 16.94 -12.64
C ASP A 160 17.99 17.00 -12.87
N PRO A 161 17.20 17.54 -11.93
CA PRO A 161 15.75 17.63 -12.10
C PRO A 161 15.40 18.47 -13.33
N VAL A 162 14.85 17.84 -14.36
CA VAL A 162 14.35 18.57 -15.54
C VAL A 162 13.09 19.32 -15.14
N SER A 163 13.21 20.63 -14.95
CA SER A 163 12.03 21.47 -14.72
C SER A 163 11.22 21.57 -16.00
N VAL A 164 9.93 21.24 -15.94
CA VAL A 164 8.95 21.43 -17.04
C VAL A 164 8.65 22.92 -17.21
N ARG A 165 9.68 23.70 -17.53
CA ARG A 165 9.68 25.13 -17.85
C ARG A 165 10.67 25.45 -18.99
N GLU A 166 10.87 24.51 -19.89
CA GLU A 166 11.26 24.89 -21.25
C GLU A 166 9.98 24.98 -22.06
N SER A 167 9.67 26.19 -22.53
CA SER A 167 8.85 26.33 -23.71
C SER A 167 9.48 25.44 -24.78
N GLN A 168 8.73 24.47 -25.28
CA GLN A 168 8.98 23.86 -26.58
C GLN A 168 9.10 25.02 -27.57
N THR A 169 10.31 25.50 -27.83
CA THR A 169 10.62 26.13 -29.10
C THR A 169 10.64 24.98 -30.08
N ASP A 170 9.65 24.97 -30.97
CA ASP A 170 9.63 24.19 -32.20
C ASP A 170 11.00 24.35 -32.87
N ASP A 171 11.89 23.37 -32.69
CA ASP A 171 12.99 23.15 -33.62
C ASP A 171 12.75 21.80 -34.27
N ASP A 172 12.42 21.92 -35.54
CA ASP A 172 11.94 20.93 -36.49
C ASP A 172 13.10 20.01 -36.94
N ASP A 173 13.85 19.45 -35.99
CA ASP A 173 14.95 18.55 -36.29
C ASP A 173 14.54 17.09 -36.06
N ALA A 174 14.33 16.44 -37.20
CA ALA A 174 13.99 15.04 -37.37
C ALA A 174 14.65 14.12 -36.34
N VAL A 175 13.80 13.43 -35.57
CA VAL A 175 14.21 12.25 -34.79
C VAL A 175 14.63 11.16 -35.78
N VAL A 176 15.92 11.07 -36.07
CA VAL A 176 16.49 9.95 -36.82
C VAL A 176 16.47 8.72 -35.92
N VAL A 177 15.49 7.86 -36.15
CA VAL A 177 15.40 6.53 -35.54
C VAL A 177 16.52 5.67 -36.15
N ALA A 178 17.63 5.52 -35.42
CA ALA A 178 18.71 4.63 -35.80
C ALA A 178 18.27 3.17 -35.61
N GLY A 179 18.08 2.46 -36.72
CA GLY A 179 17.84 1.01 -36.70
C GLY A 179 17.14 0.50 -37.95
N THR A 180 17.84 0.47 -39.08
CA THR A 180 17.49 -0.44 -40.18
C THR A 180 18.67 -1.35 -40.45
N GLU A 181 18.42 -2.64 -40.31
CA GLU A 181 19.28 -3.76 -40.66
C GLU A 181 19.90 -3.58 -42.05
N GLN A 182 21.18 -3.92 -42.15
CA GLN A 182 21.94 -3.97 -43.38
C GLN A 182 21.86 -5.41 -43.91
N ASP A 183 20.97 -5.65 -44.87
CA ASP A 183 21.00 -6.83 -45.72
C ASP A 183 21.97 -6.56 -46.88
N ASP A 184 23.03 -7.39 -46.98
CA ASP A 184 23.78 -7.70 -48.21
C ASP A 184 24.02 -9.22 -48.25
#